data_AF-A0A0N9WH89-F1
#
_entry.id   AF-A0A0N9WH89-F1
#
_cell.length_a   1.000
_cell.length_b   1.000
_cell.length_c   1.000
_cell.angle_alpha   90.00
_cell.angle_beta   90.00
_cell.angle_gamma   90.00
#
_symmetry.space_group_name_H-M   'P 1'
#
loop_
_entity.id
_entity.type
_entity.pdbx_description
1 polymer ?
#
loop_
_entity_poly.entity_id
_entity_poly.type
_entity_poly.pdbx_seq_one_letter_code
_entity_poly.pdbx_strand_id
1 'polypeptide(L)' 'MQNSDLLPSLLFKINENQQALEAAIMELTLWVEQRGSGEVGGNVRGALDAIRTNEEFINMTLAVLMAPE' A
#
# COMPACT_ATOMS: atom_id res chain seq x y z
N MET A 1 -4.19 -21.59 17.47
CA MET A 1 -3.33 -20.59 16.81
C MET A 1 -2.31 -20.15 17.83
N GLN A 2 -1.03 -20.42 17.57
CA GLN A 2 0.04 -19.82 18.37
C GLN A 2 0.12 -18.34 18.01
N ASN A 3 0.61 -17.49 18.92
CA ASN A 3 0.72 -16.05 18.65
C ASN A 3 1.58 -15.74 17.41
N SER A 4 2.49 -16.63 17.03
CA SER A 4 3.28 -16.58 15.79
C SER A 4 2.43 -16.59 14.52
N ASP A 5 1.28 -17.27 14.53
CA ASP A 5 0.38 -17.39 13.37
C ASP A 5 -0.38 -16.08 13.09
N LEU A 6 -0.40 -15.16 14.06
CA LEU A 6 -1.11 -13.89 13.96
C LEU A 6 -0.30 -12.81 13.26
N LEU A 7 1.04 -12.90 13.25
CA LEU A 7 1.89 -11.88 12.64
C LEU A 7 1.71 -11.79 11.11
N PRO A 8 1.74 -12.89 10.33
CA PRO A 8 1.46 -12.83 8.90
C PRO A 8 0.02 -12.34 8.62
N SER A 9 -0.95 -12.76 9.44
CA SER A 9 -2.35 -12.33 9.32
C SER A 9 -2.53 -10.83 9.56
N LEU A 10 -1.83 -10.28 10.55
CA LEU A 10 -1.85 -8.85 10.85
C LEU A 10 -1.16 -8.04 9.75
N LEU A 11 0.01 -8.49 9.28
CA LEU A 11 0.72 -7.86 8.17
C LEU A 11 -0.12 -7.85 6.88
N PHE A 12 -0.82 -8.94 6.58
CA PHE A 12 -1.76 -9.01 5.46
C PHE A 12 -2.86 -7.94 5.57
N LYS A 13 -3.47 -7.80 6.75
CA LYS A 13 -4.50 -6.76 6.97
C LYS A 13 -3.96 -5.33 6.89
N ILE A 14 -2.72 -5.10 7.33
CA ILE A 14 -2.05 -3.80 7.16
C ILE A 14 -1.80 -3.52 5.68
N ASN A 15 -1.38 -4.52 4.91
CA ASN A 15 -1.17 -4.41 3.47
C ASN A 15 -2.47 -4.06 2.73
N GLU A 16 -3.58 -4.73 3.05
CA GLU A 16 -4.90 -4.40 2.49
C GLU A 16 -5.31 -2.95 2.79
N ASN A 17 -5.05 -2.47 4.01
CA ASN A 17 -5.32 -1.07 4.37
C ASN A 17 -4.44 -0.11 3.55
N GLN A 18 -3.18 -0.44 3.30
CA GLN A 18 -2.30 0.39 2.47
C GLN A 18 -2.78 0.47 1.02
N GLN A 19 -3.19 -0.65 0.42
CA GLN A 19 -3.76 -0.67 -0.93
C GLN A 19 -5.05 0.16 -1.03
N ALA A 20 -5.94 0.05 -0.04
CA ALA A 20 -7.16 0.85 0.00
C ALA A 20 -6.88 2.35 0.12
N LEU A 21 -5.90 2.73 0.94
CA LEU A 21 -5.47 4.12 1.09
C LEU A 21 -4.80 4.64 -0.19
N GLU A 22 -3.94 3.86 -0.82
CA GLU A 22 -3.32 4.22 -2.11
C GLU A 22 -4.40 4.50 -3.16
N ALA A 23 -5.37 3.60 -3.31
CA ALA A 23 -6.46 3.77 -4.28
C ALA A 23 -7.27 5.04 -4.01
N ALA A 24 -7.65 5.29 -2.75
CA ALA A 24 -8.40 6.49 -2.37
C ALA A 24 -7.59 7.78 -2.62
N ILE A 25 -6.31 7.79 -2.27
CA ILE A 25 -5.41 8.94 -2.51
C ILE A 25 -5.21 9.15 -4.00
N MET A 26 -5.08 8.09 -4.80
CA MET A 26 -4.92 8.17 -6.24
C MET A 26 -6.18 8.73 -6.91
N GLU A 27 -7.38 8.36 -6.46
CA GLU A 27 -8.64 8.95 -6.94
C GLU A 27 -8.71 10.46 -6.65
N LEU A 28 -8.36 10.87 -5.43
CA LEU A 28 -8.27 12.29 -5.05
C LEU A 28 -7.19 13.04 -5.85
N THR A 29 -6.07 12.37 -6.14
CA THR A 29 -4.97 12.90 -6.95
C THR A 29 -5.44 13.21 -8.37
N LEU A 30 -6.14 12.27 -9.00
CA LEU A 30 -6.75 12.48 -10.32
C LEU A 30 -7.76 13.62 -10.29
N TRP A 31 -8.57 13.72 -9.23
CA TRP A 31 -9.57 14.77 -9.06
C TRP A 31 -8.94 16.18 -8.96
N VAL A 32 -7.79 16.34 -8.27
CA VAL A 32 -7.07 17.62 -8.22
C VAL A 32 -6.34 17.92 -9.53
N GLU A 33 -5.75 16.92 -10.19
CA GLU A 33 -5.07 17.07 -11.48
C GLU A 33 -6.03 17.57 -12.58
N GLN A 34 -7.24 17.01 -12.64
CA GLN A 34 -8.29 17.43 -13.57
C GLN A 34 -8.74 18.89 -13.37
N ARG A 35 -8.43 19.50 -12.22
CA ARG A 35 -8.74 20.90 -11.90
C ARG A 35 -7.55 21.84 -12.09
N GLY A 36 -6.49 21.37 -12.75
CA GLY A 36 -5.31 22.17 -13.07
C GLY A 36 -4.25 22.18 -11.98
N SER A 37 -4.43 21.44 -10.89
CA SER A 37 -3.44 21.35 -9.80
C SER A 37 -2.39 20.27 -10.07
N GLY A 38 -1.72 20.35 -11.23
CA GLY A 38 -0.75 19.34 -11.68
C GLY A 38 0.46 19.19 -10.76
N GLU A 39 0.96 20.30 -10.19
CA GLU A 39 2.08 20.26 -9.23
C GLU A 39 1.72 19.50 -7.95
N VAL A 40 0.52 19.76 -7.41
CA VAL A 40 0.00 19.03 -6.24
C VAL A 40 -0.16 17.55 -6.58
N GLY A 41 -0.71 17.23 -7.76
CA GLY A 41 -0.85 15.85 -8.22
C GLY A 41 0.49 15.13 -8.33
N GLY A 42 1.49 15.77 -8.94
CA GLY A 42 2.86 15.25 -9.04
C GLY A 42 3.49 14.99 -7.67
N ASN A 43 3.34 15.91 -6.72
CA ASN A 43 3.86 15.75 -5.35
C ASN A 43 3.20 14.56 -4.64
N VAL A 44 1.88 14.39 -4.79
CA VAL A 44 1.18 13.24 -4.19
C VAL A 44 1.62 11.93 -4.84
N ARG A 45 1.77 11.87 -6.17
CA ARG A 45 2.28 10.67 -6.87
C ARG A 45 3.69 10.29 -6.41
N GLY A 46 4.58 11.26 -6.27
CA GLY A 46 5.92 11.02 -5.74
C GLY A 46 5.90 10.47 -4.30
N ALA A 47 4.92 10.86 -3.48
CA ALA A 47 4.72 10.29 -2.16
C ALA A 47 4.10 8.87 -2.22
N LEU A 48 3.16 8.62 -3.15
CA LEU A 48 2.55 7.30 -3.36
C LEU A 48 3.57 6.24 -3.79
N ASP A 49 4.67 6.62 -4.46
CA ASP A 49 5.75 5.68 -4.78
C ASP A 49 6.32 4.97 -3.55
N ALA A 50 6.38 5.66 -2.39
CA ALA A 50 6.82 5.03 -1.15
C ALA A 50 5.80 3.98 -0.65
N ILE A 51 4.50 4.20 -0.83
CA ILE A 51 3.47 3.22 -0.49
C ILE A 51 3.61 2.00 -1.39
N ARG A 52 3.76 2.19 -2.70
CA ARG A 52 3.94 1.10 -3.67
C ARG A 52 5.19 0.26 -3.37
N THR A 53 6.33 0.88 -3.10
CA THR A 53 7.55 0.15 -2.72
C THR A 53 7.37 -0.65 -1.42
N ASN A 54 6.65 -0.09 -0.44
CA ASN A 54 6.34 -0.81 0.80
C ASN A 54 5.39 -2.00 0.54
N GLU A 55 4.39 -1.83 -0.31
CA GLU A 55 3.46 -2.89 -0.68
C GLU A 55 4.19 -4.07 -1.35
N GLU A 56 5.08 -3.78 -2.30
CA GLU A 56 5.94 -4.79 -2.96
C GLU A 56 6.75 -5.59 -1.93
N PHE A 57 7.38 -4.91 -0.97
CA PHE A 57 8.17 -5.54 0.07
C PHE A 57 7.32 -6.37 1.06
N ILE A 58 6.14 -5.89 1.44
CA ILE A 58 5.22 -6.60 2.34
C ILE A 58 4.67 -7.84 1.66
N ASN A 59 4.26 -7.74 0.38
CA ASN A 59 3.80 -8.88 -0.42
C ASN A 59 4.87 -9.97 -0.49
N MET A 60 6.13 -9.61 -0.75
CA MET A 60 7.25 -10.56 -0.76
C MET A 60 7.45 -11.21 0.63
N THR A 61 7.40 -10.42 1.69
CA THR A 61 7.56 -10.91 3.07
C THR A 61 6.45 -11.88 3.46
N LEU A 62 5.20 -11.56 3.12
CA LEU A 62 4.05 -12.42 3.34
C LEU A 62 4.17 -13.74 2.58
N ALA A 63 4.64 -13.71 1.34
CA ALA A 63 4.87 -14.92 0.55
C ALA A 63 5.88 -15.87 1.23
N VAL A 64 6.96 -15.31 1.82
CA VAL A 64 7.95 -16.09 2.58
C VAL A 64 7.35 -16.64 3.88
N LEU A 65 6.64 -15.81 4.65
CA LEU A 65 6.09 -16.20 5.95
C LEU A 65 4.95 -17.22 5.87
N MET A 66 4.24 -17.28 4.75
CA MET A 66 3.12 -18.20 4.52
C MET A 66 3.49 -19.42 3.67
N ALA A 67 4.76 -19.53 3.23
CA ALA A 67 5.22 -20.69 2.48
C ALA A 67 5.16 -21.95 3.38
N PRO A 68 4.65 -23.08 2.88
CA PRO A 68 4.78 -24.36 3.57
C PRO A 68 6.27 -24.76 3.66
N GLU A 69 6.64 -25.41 4.76
CA GLU A 69 7.99 -26.00 4.92
C GLU A 69 8.29 -27.09 3.88
#